data_AF-A0A7C6TLS7-F1
#
_entry.id   AF-A0A7C6TLS7-F1
#
_cell.length_a   1.000
_cell.length_b   1.000
_cell.length_c   1.000
_cell.angle_alpha   90.00
_cell.angle_beta   90.00
_cell.angle_gamma   90.00
#
_symmetry.space_group_name_H-M   'P 1'
#
loop_
_entity.id
_entity.type
_entity.pdbx_description
1 polymer ?
#
loop_
_entity_poly.entity_id
_entity_poly.type
_entity_poly.pdbx_seq_one_letter_code
_entity_poly.pdbx_strand_id
1 'polypeptide(L)' 'MTTSTEVLATLASLEDEKIRAVNARHGDDHAVNLTKLRAVAKDLKKNDELAAELWATGDTAARLVAILIMRP' A
#
# COMPACT_ATOMS: atom_id res chain seq x y z
N MET A 1 -15.04 0.73 10.28
CA MET A 1 -14.63 0.45 8.89
C MET A 1 -13.33 1.18 8.67
N THR A 2 -12.31 0.52 8.14
CA THR A 2 -11.05 1.20 7.79
C THR A 2 -11.24 1.98 6.50
N THR A 3 -10.80 3.24 6.49
CA THR A 3 -10.90 4.16 5.35
C THR A 3 -9.59 4.23 4.57
N SER A 4 -9.65 4.63 3.31
CA SER A 4 -8.45 4.89 2.49
C SER A 4 -7.48 5.89 3.15
N THR A 5 -7.99 6.93 3.82
CA THR A 5 -7.17 7.91 4.56
C THR A 5 -6.38 7.26 5.70
N GLU A 6 -6.99 6.36 6.48
CA GLU A 6 -6.31 5.66 7.58
C GLU A 6 -5.21 4.72 7.05
N VAL A 7 -5.45 4.07 5.91
CA VAL A 7 -4.44 3.24 5.24
C VAL A 7 -3.28 4.10 4.75
N LEU A 8 -3.55 5.23 4.08
CA LEU A 8 -2.52 6.16 3.63
C LEU A 8 -1.67 6.69 4.79
N ALA A 9 -2.31 7.06 5.92
CA ALA A 9 -1.58 7.48 7.12
C ALA A 9 -0.70 6.35 7.67
N THR A 10 -1.19 5.11 7.65
CA THR A 10 -0.41 3.94 8.05
C THR A 10 0.79 3.75 7.11
N LEU A 11 0.59 3.82 5.79
CA LEU A 11 1.66 3.67 4.81
C LEU A 11 2.72 4.76 4.93
N ALA A 12 2.30 6.02 5.13
CA ALA A 12 3.20 7.16 5.37
C ALA A 12 4.09 6.93 6.61
N SER A 13 3.52 6.33 7.67
CA SER A 13 4.29 6.00 8.89
C SER A 13 5.34 4.89 8.70
N LEU A 14 5.25 4.12 7.60
CA LEU A 14 6.13 3.01 7.28
C LEU A 14 7.19 3.37 6.23
N GLU A 15 7.16 4.59 5.70
CA GLU A 15 8.12 5.06 4.69
C GLU A 15 9.55 5.06 5.21
N ASP A 16 10.48 4.65 4.37
CA ASP A 16 11.92 4.63 4.65
C ASP A 16 12.69 5.04 3.38
N GLU A 17 13.55 6.05 3.51
CA GLU A 17 14.37 6.57 2.41
C GLU A 17 15.31 5.51 1.81
N LYS A 18 15.83 4.59 2.62
CA LYS A 18 16.67 3.50 2.13
C LYS A 18 15.86 2.54 1.27
N ILE A 19 14.62 2.26 1.69
CA ILE A 19 13.71 1.42 0.91
C ILE A 19 13.32 2.11 -0.39
N ARG A 20 13.01 3.41 -0.36
CA ARG A 20 12.77 4.20 -1.57
C ARG A 20 13.94 4.12 -2.55
N ALA A 21 15.18 4.28 -2.06
CA ALA A 21 16.38 4.19 -2.90
C ALA A 21 16.59 2.79 -3.50
N VAL A 22 16.26 1.73 -2.77
CA VAL A 22 16.31 0.35 -3.28
C VAL A 22 15.23 0.12 -4.34
N ASN A 23 13.98 0.47 -4.04
CA ASN A 23 12.85 0.30 -4.95
C ASN A 23 13.04 1.10 -6.25
N ALA A 24 13.58 2.32 -6.17
CA ALA A 24 13.87 3.15 -7.35
C ALA A 24 14.88 2.48 -8.30
N ARG A 25 15.85 1.70 -7.78
CA ARG A 25 16.77 0.91 -8.61
C ARG A 25 16.08 -0.22 -9.36
N HIS A 26 14.92 -0.65 -8.88
CA HIS A 26 14.07 -1.67 -9.50
C HIS A 26 12.95 -1.07 -10.36
N GLY A 27 12.85 0.26 -10.45
CA GLY A 27 11.83 0.97 -11.23
C GLY A 27 10.55 1.31 -10.45
N ASP A 28 10.54 1.08 -9.15
CA ASP A 28 9.40 1.35 -8.26
C ASP A 28 9.62 2.65 -7.46
N ASP A 29 8.57 3.44 -7.24
CA ASP A 29 8.65 4.75 -6.56
C ASP A 29 8.20 4.74 -5.09
N HIS A 30 7.67 3.62 -4.59
CA HIS A 30 7.19 3.52 -3.22
C HIS A 30 8.32 3.46 -2.19
N ALA A 31 8.10 4.06 -1.02
CA ALA A 31 9.07 4.09 0.09
C ALA A 31 8.84 2.99 1.14
N VAL A 32 7.88 2.10 0.93
CA VAL A 32 7.49 1.07 1.91
C VAL A 32 8.06 -0.30 1.54
N ASN A 33 8.53 -1.05 2.54
CA ASN A 33 9.02 -2.41 2.34
C ASN A 33 7.85 -3.36 1.99
N LEU A 34 8.01 -4.19 0.97
CA LEU A 34 6.95 -5.10 0.49
C LEU A 34 6.45 -6.10 1.54
N THR A 35 7.28 -6.50 2.51
CA THR A 35 6.84 -7.35 3.63
C THR A 35 5.92 -6.58 4.57
N LYS A 36 6.20 -5.30 4.82
CA LYS A 36 5.32 -4.42 5.63
C LYS A 36 3.99 -4.14 4.91
N LEU A 37 4.02 -3.90 3.60
CA LEU A 37 2.81 -3.77 2.77
C LEU A 37 1.91 -5.01 2.89
N ARG A 38 2.51 -6.21 2.82
CA ARG A 38 1.77 -7.47 3.02
C ARG A 38 1.20 -7.62 4.43
N ALA A 39 1.88 -7.10 5.45
CA ALA A 39 1.34 -7.08 6.81
C ALA A 39 0.10 -6.19 6.91
N VAL A 40 0.16 -4.97 6.34
CA VAL A 40 -1.01 -4.07 6.27
C VAL A 40 -2.18 -4.75 5.54
N ALA A 41 -1.92 -5.33 4.36
CA ALA A 41 -2.97 -6.03 3.60
C ALA A 41 -3.56 -7.23 4.36
N LYS A 42 -2.75 -7.96 5.13
CA LYS A 42 -3.21 -9.08 5.96
C LYS A 42 -4.22 -8.63 7.01
N ASP A 43 -3.98 -7.48 7.66
CA ASP A 43 -4.87 -6.96 8.70
C ASP A 43 -6.17 -6.40 8.11
N LEU A 44 -6.10 -5.78 6.92
CA LEU A 44 -7.27 -5.31 6.18
C LEU A 44 -8.15 -6.44 5.65
N LYS A 45 -7.57 -7.63 5.42
CA LYS A 45 -8.22 -8.78 4.77
C LYS A 45 -8.75 -8.40 3.39
N LYS A 46 -9.57 -9.28 2.80
CA LYS A 46 -10.24 -9.00 1.52
C LYS A 46 -11.27 -7.88 1.71
N ASN A 47 -11.17 -6.83 0.90
CA ASN A 47 -12.07 -5.69 0.93
C ASN A 47 -12.06 -4.98 -0.44
N ASP A 48 -13.01 -5.35 -1.31
CA ASP A 48 -13.09 -4.85 -2.69
C ASP A 48 -13.44 -3.36 -2.76
N GLU A 49 -14.25 -2.85 -1.82
CA GLU A 49 -14.63 -1.43 -1.72
C GLU A 49 -13.42 -0.57 -1.37
N LEU A 50 -12.69 -0.95 -0.30
CA LEU A 50 -11.45 -0.28 0.08
C LEU A 50 -10.37 -0.40 -1.00
N ALA A 51 -10.30 -1.54 -1.71
CA ALA A 51 -9.37 -1.71 -2.82
C ALA A 51 -9.62 -0.66 -3.91
N ALA A 52 -10.88 -0.43 -4.28
CA ALA A 52 -11.25 0.56 -5.28
C ALA A 52 -10.89 1.98 -4.82
N GLU A 53 -11.15 2.33 -3.56
CA GLU A 53 -10.73 3.62 -2.99
C GLU A 53 -9.22 3.82 -3.04
N LEU A 54 -8.46 2.83 -2.56
CA LEU A 54 -6.99 2.87 -2.55
C LEU A 54 -6.42 2.99 -3.96
N TRP A 55 -7.02 2.28 -4.93
CA TRP A 55 -6.61 2.35 -6.32
C TRP A 55 -6.79 3.75 -6.93
N ALA A 56 -7.91 4.40 -6.60
CA ALA A 56 -8.24 5.74 -7.07
C ALA A 56 -7.31 6.83 -6.53
N THR A 57 -6.62 6.60 -5.40
CA THR A 57 -5.68 7.59 -4.82
C THR A 57 -4.51 7.93 -5.73
N GLY A 58 -4.12 7.03 -6.64
CA GLY A 58 -2.94 7.21 -7.48
C GLY A 58 -1.61 6.89 -6.78
N ASP A 59 -1.60 6.75 -5.46
CA ASP A 59 -0.40 6.42 -4.70
C ASP A 59 0.03 4.97 -4.97
N THR A 60 1.31 4.77 -5.30
CA THR A 60 1.83 3.45 -5.69
C THR A 60 1.76 2.46 -4.53
N ALA A 61 2.10 2.87 -3.30
CA ALA A 61 2.04 1.96 -2.15
C ALA A 61 0.58 1.56 -1.85
N ALA A 62 -0.36 2.50 -1.95
CA ALA A 62 -1.79 2.25 -1.79
C ALA A 62 -2.33 1.30 -2.87
N ARG A 63 -1.94 1.50 -4.13
CA ARG A 63 -2.31 0.61 -5.25
C ARG A 63 -1.78 -0.81 -5.06
N LEU A 64 -0.57 -0.97 -4.53
CA LEU A 64 -0.03 -2.29 -4.18
C LEU A 64 -0.84 -2.97 -3.07
N VAL A 65 -1.29 -2.22 -2.05
CA VAL A 65 -2.23 -2.77 -1.04
C VAL A 65 -3.56 -3.16 -1.68
N ALA A 66 -4.11 -2.31 -2.56
CA ALA A 66 -5.37 -2.58 -3.27
C ALA A 66 -5.34 -3.91 -4.01
N ILE A 67 -4.26 -4.20 -4.75
CA ILE A 67 -4.08 -5.48 -5.46
C ILE A 67 -4.10 -6.67 -4.49
N LEU A 68 -3.53 -6.52 -3.29
CA LEU A 68 -3.45 -7.60 -2.31
C LEU A 68 -4.79 -7.92 -1.62
N ILE A 69 -5.72 -6.95 -1.58
CA ILE A 69 -7.00 -7.08 -0.87
C ILE A 69 -8.22 -7.24 -1.81
N MET A 70 -8.02 -7.08 -3.13
CA MET A 70 -9.05 -7.26 -4.16
C MET A 70 -9.25 -8.76 -4.51
N ARG A 71 -10.49 -9.16 -4.83
CA ARG A 71 -10.78 -10.47 -5.45
C ARG A 71 -10.60 -10.43 -6.97
N PRO A 72 -9.90 -11.42 -7.58
CA PRO A 72 -9.86 -11.59 -9.03
C PRO A 72 -11.18 -12.10 -9.59
#